data_AF-A0AAU0HKC5-F1
#
_entry.id   AF-A0AAU0HKC5-F1
#
_cell.length_a   1.000
_cell.length_b   1.000
_cell.length_c   1.000
_cell.angle_alpha   90.00
_cell.angle_beta   90.00
_cell.angle_gamma   90.00
#
_symmetry.space_group_name_H-M   'P 1'
#
loop_
_entity.id
_entity.type
_entity.pdbx_description
1 polymer ?
#
loop_
_entity_poly.entity_id
_entity_poly.type
_entity_poly.pdbx_seq_one_letter_code
_entity_poly.pdbx_strand_id
1 'polypeptide(L)'
;MATAEWAKGIALGLTRRDRIALAFAALSSLDADDAQATAKALIGSAGSPLPPFLAPMDDARFWASVANRWELKAYALASFEAMRPRDQAAFLAHVQGRAAA
;
A
#
# COMPACT_ATOMS: atom_id res chain seq x y z
N MET A 1 -23.19 -2.10 12.28
CA MET A 1 -22.18 -2.71 11.39
C MET A 1 -22.86 -3.80 10.58
N ALA A 2 -22.84 -3.75 9.24
CA ALA A 2 -23.46 -4.81 8.43
C ALA A 2 -22.78 -6.15 8.75
N THR A 3 -23.58 -7.18 9.01
CA THR A 3 -23.06 -8.50 9.40
C THR A 3 -22.41 -9.21 8.21
N ALA A 4 -21.50 -10.16 8.48
CA ALA A 4 -20.86 -10.97 7.43
C ALA A 4 -21.88 -11.72 6.54
N GLU A 5 -23.06 -12.02 7.10
CA GLU A 5 -24.18 -12.64 6.39
C GLU A 5 -24.87 -11.68 5.41
N TRP A 6 -24.99 -10.39 5.74
CA TRP A 6 -25.49 -9.36 4.83
C TRP A 6 -24.55 -9.13 3.63
N ALA A 7 -23.23 -9.12 3.87
CA ALA A 7 -22.24 -8.97 2.81
C ALA A 7 -22.24 -10.16 1.84
N LYS A 8 -22.40 -11.39 2.35
CA LYS A 8 -22.58 -12.59 1.51
C LYS A 8 -23.86 -12.52 0.68
N GLY A 9 -24.97 -12.06 1.28
CA GLY A 9 -26.26 -11.90 0.58
C GLY A 9 -26.19 -10.95 -0.61
N ILE A 10 -25.56 -9.77 -0.45
CA ILE A 10 -25.37 -8.80 -1.54
C ILE A 10 -24.45 -9.35 -2.64
N ALA A 11 -23.47 -10.18 -2.28
CA ALA A 11 -22.57 -10.78 -3.24
C ALA A 11 -23.23 -11.86 -4.12
N LEU A 12 -24.36 -12.42 -3.69
CA LEU A 12 -25.14 -13.38 -4.49
C LEU A 12 -25.90 -12.62 -5.59
N GLY A 13 -25.42 -12.75 -6.83
CA GLY A 13 -26.06 -12.19 -8.02
C GLY A 13 -25.37 -10.98 -8.64
N LEU A 14 -24.33 -10.44 -7.99
CA LEU A 14 -23.53 -9.34 -8.55
C LEU A 14 -22.20 -9.83 -9.11
N THR A 15 -21.81 -9.34 -10.29
CA THR A 15 -20.46 -9.60 -10.83
C THR A 15 -19.40 -8.89 -9.98
N ARG A 16 -18.12 -9.28 -10.13
CA ARG A 16 -17.02 -8.56 -9.47
C ARG A 16 -17.02 -7.06 -9.79
N ARG A 17 -17.35 -6.70 -11.04
CA ARG A 17 -17.42 -5.31 -11.49
C ARG A 17 -18.54 -4.57 -10.77
N ASP A 18 -19.72 -5.17 -10.67
CA ASP A 18 -20.88 -4.54 -10.01
C ASP A 18 -20.64 -4.36 -8.50
N ARG A 19 -19.95 -5.31 -7.85
CA ARG A 19 -19.58 -5.16 -6.43
C ARG A 19 -18.60 -4.01 -6.20
N ILE A 20 -17.64 -3.80 -7.10
CA ILE A 20 -16.70 -2.67 -7.02
C ILE A 20 -17.44 -1.34 -7.27
N ALA A 21 -18.30 -1.30 -8.30
CA ALA A 21 -19.10 -0.11 -8.61
C ALA A 21 -20.05 0.25 -7.45
N LEU A 22 -20.68 -0.74 -6.84
CA LEU A 22 -21.53 -0.56 -5.67
C LEU A 22 -20.74 -0.03 -4.46
N ALA A 23 -19.56 -0.59 -4.18
CA ALA A 23 -18.71 -0.11 -3.09
C ALA A 23 -18.26 1.35 -3.32
N PHE A 24 -17.88 1.69 -4.56
CA PHE A 24 -17.51 3.04 -4.93
C PHE A 24 -18.68 4.02 -4.76
N ALA A 25 -19.87 3.66 -5.26
CA ALA A 25 -21.06 4.50 -5.17
C ALA A 25 -21.49 4.70 -3.71
N ALA A 26 -21.47 3.63 -2.90
CA ALA A 26 -21.80 3.70 -1.49
C ALA A 26 -20.84 4.62 -0.73
N LEU A 27 -19.52 4.46 -0.90
CA LEU A 27 -18.53 5.33 -0.26
C LEU A 27 -18.62 6.77 -0.74
N SER A 28 -18.91 6.99 -2.03
CA SER A 28 -19.02 8.33 -2.62
C SER A 28 -20.30 9.08 -2.21
N SER A 29 -21.27 8.38 -1.61
CA SER A 29 -22.52 8.98 -1.12
C SER A 29 -22.45 9.46 0.33
N LEU A 30 -21.39 9.11 1.05
CA LEU A 30 -21.14 9.53 2.43
C LEU A 30 -20.37 10.86 2.44
N ASP A 31 -20.41 11.57 3.57
CA ASP A 31 -19.44 12.63 3.80
C ASP A 31 -18.01 12.05 4.01
N ALA A 32 -17.01 12.92 3.99
CA ALA A 32 -15.62 12.50 4.01
C ALA A 32 -15.23 11.72 5.28
N ASP A 33 -15.78 12.12 6.43
CA ASP A 33 -15.45 11.50 7.72
C ASP A 33 -16.09 10.11 7.83
N ASP A 34 -17.36 9.98 7.41
CA ASP A 34 -18.09 8.71 7.41
C ASP A 34 -17.53 7.73 6.35
N ALA A 35 -17.14 8.23 5.18
CA ALA A 35 -16.49 7.43 4.15
C ALA A 35 -15.16 6.86 4.66
N GLN A 36 -14.34 7.70 5.30
CA GLN A 36 -13.06 7.31 5.86
C GLN A 36 -13.24 6.33 7.04
N ALA A 37 -14.18 6.58 7.95
CA ALA A 37 -14.47 5.69 9.07
C ALA A 37 -14.94 4.31 8.58
N THR A 38 -15.79 4.29 7.55
CA THR A 38 -16.31 3.07 6.92
C THR A 38 -15.19 2.26 6.25
N ALA A 39 -14.33 2.91 5.46
CA ALA A 39 -13.17 2.27 4.86
C ALA A 39 -12.22 1.72 5.94
N LYS A 40 -11.91 2.52 6.96
CA LYS A 40 -11.05 2.12 8.08
C LYS A 40 -11.57 0.90 8.83
N ALA A 41 -12.88 0.82 9.07
CA ALA A 41 -13.49 -0.32 9.77
C ALA A 41 -13.40 -1.63 8.97
N LEU A 42 -13.37 -1.54 7.64
CA LEU A 42 -13.38 -2.71 6.75
C LEU A 42 -11.97 -3.19 6.35
N ILE A 43 -11.10 -2.27 5.96
CA ILE A 43 -9.77 -2.58 5.42
C ILE A 43 -8.63 -2.12 6.33
N GLY A 44 -8.95 -1.56 7.50
CA GLY A 44 -7.98 -0.95 8.40
C GLY A 44 -7.57 0.46 7.96
N SER A 45 -6.73 1.09 8.77
CA SER A 45 -5.96 2.28 8.38
C SER A 45 -4.49 1.91 8.25
N ALA A 46 -3.70 2.76 7.59
CA ALA A 46 -2.24 2.62 7.51
C ALA A 46 -1.54 2.52 8.89
N GLY A 47 -2.25 2.79 9.99
CA GLY A 47 -1.75 2.71 11.35
C GLY A 47 -1.09 4.01 11.78
N SER A 48 -0.57 4.04 13.00
CA SER A 48 0.34 5.13 13.40
C SER A 48 1.64 5.01 12.62
N PRO A 49 2.31 6.14 12.29
CA PRO A 49 3.68 6.07 11.79
C PRO A 49 4.52 5.22 12.74
N LEU A 50 5.32 4.32 12.18
CA LEU A 50 6.22 3.45 12.95
C LEU A 50 7.12 4.34 13.84
N PRO A 51 7.36 3.95 15.11
CA PRO A 51 8.31 4.66 15.94
C PRO A 51 9.70 4.64 15.28
N PRO A 52 10.50 5.71 15.45
CA PRO A 52 11.75 5.86 14.74
C PRO A 52 12.78 4.76 15.08
N PHE A 53 13.21 4.05 14.04
CA PHE A 53 14.54 3.43 13.87
C PHE A 53 15.01 2.37 14.89
N LEU A 54 14.55 1.12 14.75
CA LEU A 54 15.33 -0.06 15.23
C LEU A 54 15.98 -0.84 14.07
N ALA A 55 15.41 -0.79 12.86
CA ALA A 55 15.99 -1.44 11.68
C ALA A 55 15.57 -0.72 10.37
N PRO A 56 16.42 0.17 9.81
CA PRO A 56 16.09 0.96 8.61
C PRO A 56 15.63 0.14 7.40
N MET A 57 16.10 -1.11 7.28
CA MET A 57 15.71 -2.00 6.19
C MET A 57 14.30 -2.59 6.35
N ASP A 58 13.86 -2.83 7.59
CA ASP A 58 12.53 -3.39 7.84
C ASP A 58 11.45 -2.33 7.59
N ASP A 59 11.73 -1.07 7.95
CA ASP A 59 10.88 0.07 7.60
C ASP A 59 10.81 0.24 6.07
N ALA A 60 11.96 0.22 5.39
CA ALA A 60 12.01 0.33 3.93
C ALA A 60 11.18 -0.78 3.24
N ARG A 61 11.23 -2.01 3.77
CA ARG A 61 10.43 -3.13 3.27
C ARG A 61 8.93 -2.94 3.53
N PHE A 62 8.57 -2.47 4.72
CA PHE A 62 7.18 -2.17 5.05
C PHE A 62 6.60 -1.13 4.09
N TRP A 63 7.28 0.00 3.92
CA TRP A 63 6.84 1.06 3.02
C TRP A 63 6.79 0.60 1.56
N ALA A 64 7.76 -0.21 1.10
CA ALA A 64 7.73 -0.79 -0.23
C ALA A 64 6.53 -1.76 -0.43
N SER A 65 6.08 -2.46 0.63
CA SER A 65 4.97 -3.41 0.53
C SER A 65 3.61 -2.75 0.34
N VAL A 66 3.45 -1.49 0.76
CA VAL A 66 2.20 -0.72 0.66
C VAL A 66 2.23 0.37 -0.42
N ALA A 67 3.41 0.65 -1.00
CA ALA A 67 3.59 1.64 -2.06
C ALA A 67 3.03 1.17 -3.41
N ASN A 68 2.51 2.11 -4.18
CA ASN A 68 2.10 1.86 -5.56
C ASN A 68 3.31 1.83 -6.52
N ARG A 69 3.08 1.42 -7.77
CA ARG A 69 4.15 1.26 -8.78
C ARG A 69 4.95 2.55 -9.06
N TRP A 70 4.30 3.72 -9.00
CA TRP A 70 4.95 5.01 -9.25
C TRP A 70 5.83 5.41 -8.05
N GLU A 71 5.29 5.26 -6.85
CA GLU A 71 5.99 5.50 -5.58
C GLU A 71 7.24 4.62 -5.46
N LEU A 72 7.13 3.32 -5.76
CA LEU A 72 8.28 2.40 -5.74
C LEU A 72 9.44 2.88 -6.62
N LYS A 73 9.15 3.34 -7.84
CA LYS A 73 10.18 3.84 -8.76
C LYS A 73 10.79 5.15 -8.26
N ALA A 74 9.95 6.07 -7.79
CA ALA A 74 10.39 7.36 -7.29
C ALA A 74 11.27 7.19 -6.04
N TYR A 75 10.83 6.40 -5.07
CA TYR A 75 11.58 6.14 -3.83
C TYR A 75 12.89 5.42 -4.10
N ALA A 76 12.91 4.45 -5.01
CA ALA A 76 14.15 3.76 -5.39
C ALA A 76 15.17 4.72 -6.01
N LEU A 77 14.75 5.55 -6.98
CA LEU A 77 15.66 6.51 -7.64
C LEU A 77 16.15 7.58 -6.66
N ALA A 78 15.25 8.22 -5.92
CA ALA A 78 15.61 9.25 -4.96
C ALA A 78 16.56 8.74 -3.87
N SER A 79 16.32 7.51 -3.36
CA SER A 79 17.20 6.89 -2.37
C SER A 79 18.59 6.59 -2.94
N PHE A 80 18.68 6.15 -4.19
CA PHE A 80 19.95 5.89 -4.87
C PHE A 80 20.73 7.19 -5.15
N GLU A 81 20.07 8.22 -5.68
CA GLU A 81 20.69 9.52 -5.99
C GLU A 81 21.23 10.23 -4.74
N ALA A 82 20.59 10.04 -3.58
CA ALA A 82 21.03 10.59 -2.31
C ALA A 82 22.29 9.90 -1.72
N MET A 83 22.68 8.72 -2.21
CA MET A 83 23.88 8.02 -1.76
C MET A 83 25.16 8.73 -2.24
N ARG A 84 26.27 8.55 -1.51
CA ARG A 84 27.59 8.98 -1.99
C ARG A 84 28.02 8.14 -3.20
N PRO A 85 28.87 8.64 -4.11
CA PRO A 85 29.27 7.91 -5.32
C PRO A 85 29.84 6.50 -5.05
N ARG A 86 30.60 6.33 -3.97
CA ARG A 86 31.12 5.02 -3.54
C ARG A 86 29.99 4.04 -3.20
N ASP A 87 28.95 4.51 -2.51
CA ASP A 87 27.84 3.69 -2.06
C ASP A 87 26.88 3.39 -3.22
N GLN A 88 26.72 4.33 -4.17
CA GLN A 88 26.03 4.07 -5.45
C GLN A 88 26.70 2.93 -6.22
N ALA A 89 28.04 2.95 -6.34
CA ALA A 89 28.78 1.90 -7.03
C ALA A 89 28.62 0.54 -6.32
N ALA A 90 28.70 0.51 -4.99
CA ALA A 90 28.49 -0.70 -4.20
C ALA A 90 27.05 -1.25 -4.35
N PHE A 91 26.05 -0.36 -4.36
CA PHE A 91 24.66 -0.71 -4.59
C PHE A 91 24.45 -1.33 -5.98
N LEU A 92 25.01 -0.71 -7.04
CA LEU A 92 24.95 -1.24 -8.40
C LEU A 92 25.60 -2.62 -8.51
N ALA A 93 26.79 -2.81 -7.92
CA ALA A 93 27.46 -4.10 -7.89
C ALA A 93 26.60 -5.18 -7.19
N HIS A 94 25.94 -4.82 -6.09
CA HIS A 94 25.06 -5.74 -5.34
C HIS A 94 23.84 -6.18 -6.15
N VAL A 95 23.13 -5.25 -6.79
CA VAL A 95 21.90 -5.57 -7.54
C VAL A 95 22.19 -6.25 -8.88
N GLN A 96 23.31 -5.90 -9.53
CA GLN A 96 23.76 -6.55 -10.76
C GLN A 96 24.31 -7.96 -10.48
N GLY A 97 25.02 -8.15 -9.37
CA GLY A 97 25.51 -9.47 -8.95
C GLY A 97 24.39 -10.47 -8.62
N ARG A 98 23.24 -10.00 -8.11
CA ARG A 98 22.05 -10.83 -7.89
C ARG A 98 21.28 -11.18 -9.17
N ALA A 99 21.45 -10.44 -10.27
CA ALA A 99 20.82 -10.79 -11.54
C ALA A 99 21.53 -11.95 -12.26
N ALA A 100 22.74 -12.31 -11.80
CA ALA A 100 23.58 -13.36 -12.39
C ALA A 100 23.59 -14.69 -11.60
N ALA A 101 22.85 -14.78 -10.48
CA ALA A 101 22.71 -15.98 -9.64
C ALA A 101 21.25 -16.47 -9.64
#